data_AF-A0A0C2HZ13-F1
#
_entry.id   AF-A0A0C2HZ13-F1
#
_cell.length_a   1.000
_cell.length_b   1.000
_cell.length_c   1.000
_cell.angle_alpha   90.00
_cell.angle_beta   90.00
_cell.angle_gamma   90.00
#
_symmetry.space_group_name_H-M   'P 1'
#
loop_
_entity.id
_entity.type
_entity.pdbx_description
1 polymer ?
#
loop_
_entity_poly.entity_id
_entity_poly.type
_entity_poly.pdbx_seq_one_letter_code
_entity_poly.pdbx_strand_id
1 'polypeptide(L)' 'MRIIIENIFAILKKFKIITEKYRNRRKRFGLRFNLIASIYNLHLLYLT' A
#
# COMPACT_ATOMS: atom_id res chain seq x y z
N MET A 1 -19.65 -4.49 2.50
CA MET A 1 -18.75 -3.56 1.77
C MET A 1 -17.76 -2.80 2.66
N ARG A 2 -18.14 -2.30 3.85
CA ARG A 2 -17.21 -1.56 4.74
C ARG A 2 -16.06 -2.40 5.29
N ILE A 3 -16.31 -3.66 5.66
CA ILE A 3 -15.30 -4.57 6.23
C ILE A 3 -14.09 -4.78 5.29
N ILE A 4 -14.32 -4.97 3.99
CA ILE A 4 -13.25 -5.19 3.01
C ILE A 4 -12.38 -3.93 2.89
N ILE A 5 -13.02 -2.76 2.85
CA ILE A 5 -12.34 -1.46 2.77
C ILE A 5 -11.50 -1.21 4.03
N GLU A 6 -12.04 -1.48 5.23
CA GLU A 6 -11.27 -1.38 6.48
C GLU A 6 -10.08 -2.31 6.51
N ASN A 7 -10.23 -3.55 6.03
CA ASN A 7 -9.14 -4.51 5.99
C ASN A 7 -7.99 -4.03 5.07
N ILE A 8 -8.35 -3.49 3.90
CA ILE A 8 -7.38 -2.87 2.97
C ILE A 8 -6.70 -1.66 3.62
N PHE A 9 -7.46 -0.79 4.30
CA PHE A 9 -6.89 0.37 5.00
C PHE A 9 -5.97 -0.03 6.16
N ALA A 10 -6.28 -1.11 6.88
CA ALA A 10 -5.44 -1.64 7.95
C ALA A 10 -4.10 -2.15 7.42
N ILE A 11 -4.11 -2.83 6.27
CA ILE A 11 -2.88 -3.27 5.57
C ILE A 11 -2.08 -2.07 5.07
N LEU A 12 -2.75 -1.08 4.47
CA LEU A 12 -2.11 0.14 4.00
C LEU A 12 -1.42 0.93 5.13
N LYS A 13 -2.03 0.97 6.32
CA LYS A 13 -1.42 1.60 7.51
C LYS A 13 -0.15 0.89 8.00
N LYS A 14 0.11 -0.38 7.64
CA LYS A 14 1.40 -1.02 7.99
C LYS A 14 2.59 -0.39 7.27
N PHE A 15 2.37 0.25 6.12
CA PHE A 15 3.45 0.87 5.37
C PHE A 15 3.79 2.26 5.94
N LYS A 16 5.04 2.43 6.39
CA LYS A 16 5.60 3.72 6.86
C LYS A 16 5.44 4.87 5.86
N ILE A 17 5.25 4.55 4.58
CA ILE A 17 4.98 5.53 3.51
C ILE A 17 3.64 6.27 3.71
N ILE A 18 2.70 5.65 4.43
CA ILE A 18 1.36 6.17 4.75
C ILE A 18 1.28 6.63 6.21
N THR A 19 1.85 5.87 7.17
CA THR A 19 1.71 6.15 8.60
C THR A 19 2.69 7.16 9.17
N GLU A 20 3.90 7.26 8.63
CA GLU A 20 4.94 8.13 9.18
C GLU A 20 5.11 9.37 8.29
N LYS A 21 5.67 10.46 8.85
CA LYS A 21 6.06 11.64 8.08
C LYS A 21 7.23 11.26 7.17
N TYR A 22 6.90 10.70 6.02
CA TYR A 22 7.88 10.16 5.10
C TYR A 22 8.65 11.33 4.45
N ARG A 23 9.91 11.53 4.85
CA ARG A 23 10.73 12.69 4.44
C ARG A 23 10.95 12.82 2.92
N ASN A 24 10.64 11.79 2.13
CA ASN A 24 10.82 11.79 0.68
C ASN A 24 9.51 11.78 -0.13
N ARG A 25 8.39 12.30 0.41
CA ARG A 25 7.06 12.35 -0.25
C ARG A 25 7.06 13.09 -1.60
N ARG A 26 7.97 14.05 -1.84
CA ARG A 26 8.04 14.78 -3.13
C ARG A 26 8.77 14.02 -4.24
N LYS A 27 9.77 13.19 -3.92
CA LYS A 27 10.54 12.45 -4.95
C LYS A 27 10.10 11.00 -4.99
N ARG A 28 9.50 10.58 -6.11
CA ARG A 28 9.17 9.17 -6.43
C ARG A 28 8.17 8.50 -5.49
N PHE A 29 7.32 9.26 -4.78
CA PHE A 29 6.26 8.69 -3.95
C PHE A 29 5.30 7.81 -4.77
N GLY A 30 4.88 8.29 -5.95
CA GLY A 30 4.05 7.52 -6.88
C GLY A 30 4.70 6.19 -7.28
N LEU A 31 5.99 6.19 -7.65
CA LEU A 31 6.70 4.96 -8.01
C LEU A 31 6.79 3.97 -6.84
N ARG A 32 7.15 4.44 -5.64
CA ARG A 32 7.22 3.59 -4.44
C ARG A 32 5.87 2.99 -4.08
N PHE A 33 4.81 3.81 -4.16
CA PHE A 33 3.44 3.35 -3.94
C PHE A 33 3.01 2.33 -5.00
N ASN A 34 3.33 2.58 -6.28
CA ASN A 34 2.97 1.70 -7.38
C ASN A 34 3.66 0.33 -7.31
N LEU A 35 4.91 0.31 -6.85
CA LEU A 35 5.65 -0.95 -6.61
C LEU A 35 5.03 -1.75 -5.45
N ILE A 36 4.69 -1.09 -4.33
CA ILE A 36 4.02 -1.74 -3.20
C ILE A 36 2.67 -2.32 -3.65
N ALA A 37 1.89 -1.54 -4.41
CA ALA A 37 0.62 -1.99 -4.97
C ALA A 37 0.81 -3.19 -5.92
N SER A 38 1.80 -3.15 -6.80
CA SER A 38 2.08 -4.25 -7.73
C SER A 38 2.46 -5.55 -7.01
N ILE A 39 3.29 -5.48 -5.97
CA ILE A 39 3.66 -6.66 -5.16
C ILE A 39 2.42 -7.26 -4.50
N TYR A 40 1.56 -6.42 -3.94
CA TYR A 40 0.33 -6.88 -3.29
C TYR A 40 -0.65 -7.50 -4.31
N ASN A 41 -0.77 -6.91 -5.49
CA ASN A 41 -1.63 -7.40 -6.56
C ASN A 41 -1.11 -8.74 -7.13
N LEU A 42 0.21 -8.89 -7.25
CA LEU A 42 0.85 -10.14 -7.66
C LEU A 42 0.64 -11.24 -6.61
N HIS A 43 0.77 -10.90 -5.32
CA HIS A 43 0.50 -11.84 -4.23
C HIS A 43 -0.96 -12.29 -4.26
N LEU A 44 -1.90 -11.36 -4.44
CA LEU A 44 -3.33 -11.69 -4.54
C LEU A 44 -3.60 -12.63 -5.71
N LEU A 45 -3.07 -12.30 -6.90
CA LEU A 45 -3.21 -13.10 -8.12
C LEU A 45 -2.63 -14.51 -7.97
N TYR A 46 -1.52 -14.68 -7.26
CA TYR A 46 -0.90 -16.01 -7.06
C TYR A 46 -1.65 -16.88 -6.04
N LEU A 47 -2.47 -16.27 -5.18
CA LEU A 47 -3.14 -16.93 -4.06
C LEU A 47 -4.61 -17.25 -4.37
N THR A 48 -5.20 -16.60 -5.38
CA THR A 48 -6.52 -16.91 -5.97
C THR A 48 -6.40 -17.71 -7.23
#